data_AF-A0A920HU02-F1
#
_entry.id   AF-A0A920HU02-F1
#
_cell.length_a   1.000
_cell.length_b   1.000
_cell.length_c   1.000
_cell.angle_alpha   90.00
_cell.angle_beta   90.00
_cell.angle_gamma   90.00
#
_symmetry.space_group_name_H-M   'P 1'
#
loop_
_entity.id
_entity.type
_entity.pdbx_description
1 polymer ?
#
loop_
_entity_poly.entity_id
_entity_poly.type
_entity_poly.pdbx_seq_one_letter_code
_entity_poly.pdbx_strand_id
1 'polypeptide(L)'
;MFPSVIFAQYGGINSFQFFDIIVSPKVESIGGSGISLPNNNDVSITRVAPSLLNEGMNNNFVFGFSDYFSDINILSFSFARKIDNLGITSVNIQAIDYGLFDYTDDFGNILGEFSASDQIFSFSLAKKN
;
A
#
# COMPACT_ATOMS: atom_id res chain seq x y z
N MET A 1 -5.51 48.34 -2.17
CA MET A 1 -4.80 47.08 -2.51
C MET A 1 -5.69 45.94 -2.03
N PHE A 2 -6.21 45.14 -2.96
CA PHE A 2 -7.07 43.99 -2.64
C PHE A 2 -6.20 42.78 -2.29
N PRO A 3 -6.58 41.94 -1.30
CA PRO A 3 -5.83 40.74 -0.99
C PRO A 3 -6.04 39.70 -2.09
N SER A 4 -4.96 39.25 -2.72
CA SER A 4 -4.97 38.08 -3.60
C SER A 4 -5.27 36.84 -2.77
N VAL A 5 -6.38 36.18 -3.06
CA VAL A 5 -6.68 34.84 -2.53
C VAL A 5 -5.72 33.87 -3.20
N ILE A 6 -4.72 33.39 -2.48
CA ILE A 6 -3.86 32.31 -2.94
C ILE A 6 -4.66 31.03 -2.71
N PHE A 7 -5.10 30.37 -3.80
CA PHE A 7 -5.56 28.99 -3.73
C PHE A 7 -4.34 28.12 -3.42
N ALA A 8 -4.16 27.77 -2.15
CA ALA A 8 -3.13 26.82 -1.73
C ALA A 8 -3.46 25.44 -2.31
N GLN A 9 -2.48 24.89 -3.03
CA GLN A 9 -2.31 23.54 -3.56
C GLN A 9 -3.49 22.87 -4.30
N TYR A 10 -3.29 22.62 -5.59
CA TYR A 10 -4.00 21.59 -6.37
C TYR A 10 -3.51 20.16 -5.99
N GLY A 11 -3.14 19.95 -4.72
CA GLY A 11 -2.65 18.69 -4.17
C GLY A 11 -3.63 18.21 -3.09
N GLY A 12 -4.14 16.99 -3.24
CA GLY A 12 -5.20 16.44 -2.38
C GLY A 12 -6.54 16.21 -3.08
N ILE A 13 -6.54 15.92 -4.38
CA ILE A 13 -7.77 15.51 -5.10
C ILE A 13 -8.26 14.13 -4.61
N ASN A 14 -7.32 13.30 -4.15
CA ASN A 14 -7.59 11.99 -3.58
C ASN A 14 -7.11 11.96 -2.13
N SER A 15 -8.02 11.71 -1.20
CA SER A 15 -7.67 11.31 0.16
C SER A 15 -7.16 9.86 0.12
N PHE A 16 -6.09 9.54 0.86
CA PHE A 16 -5.53 8.18 1.01
C PHE A 16 -4.78 7.60 -0.21
N GLN A 17 -3.98 8.41 -0.91
CA GLN A 17 -3.14 7.94 -2.04
C GLN A 17 -2.15 6.83 -1.67
N PHE A 18 -1.83 6.67 -0.38
CA PHE A 18 -1.02 5.57 0.11
C PHE A 18 -1.63 4.18 -0.16
N PHE A 19 -2.95 4.10 -0.36
CA PHE A 19 -3.61 2.85 -0.73
C PHE A 19 -3.20 2.36 -2.12
N ASP A 20 -2.91 3.29 -3.03
CA ASP A 20 -2.54 2.97 -4.42
C ASP A 20 -1.08 2.52 -4.56
N ILE A 21 -0.26 2.60 -3.50
CA ILE A 21 1.12 2.17 -3.55
C ILE A 21 1.18 0.64 -3.62
N ILE A 22 1.67 0.15 -4.75
CA ILE A 22 1.89 -1.26 -5.02
C ILE A 22 3.20 -1.66 -4.32
N VAL A 23 3.15 -2.79 -3.62
CA VAL A 23 4.30 -3.32 -2.83
C VAL A 23 4.72 -4.73 -3.25
N SER A 24 4.06 -5.28 -4.25
CA SER A 24 4.43 -6.58 -4.80
C SER A 24 5.41 -6.35 -5.95
N PRO A 25 6.69 -6.76 -5.84
CA PRO A 25 7.70 -6.53 -6.88
C PRO A 25 7.27 -7.14 -8.22
N LYS A 26 6.54 -8.26 -8.18
CA LYS A 26 6.00 -8.91 -9.36
C LYS A 26 4.91 -8.06 -10.03
N VAL A 27 4.00 -7.48 -9.26
CA VAL A 27 2.95 -6.58 -9.80
C VAL A 27 3.56 -5.27 -10.32
N GLU A 28 4.56 -4.74 -9.63
CA GLU A 28 5.32 -3.57 -10.08
C GLU A 28 6.00 -3.83 -11.43
N SER A 29 6.64 -5.00 -11.60
CA SER A 29 7.35 -5.37 -12.83
C SER A 29 6.47 -5.45 -14.08
N ILE A 30 5.17 -5.66 -13.93
CA ILE A 30 4.19 -5.76 -15.04
C ILE A 30 3.39 -4.47 -15.23
N GLY A 31 3.86 -3.35 -14.71
CA GLY A 31 3.22 -2.04 -14.88
C GLY A 31 2.09 -1.76 -13.90
N GLY A 32 2.07 -2.47 -12.76
CA GLY A 32 1.17 -2.16 -11.64
C GLY A 32 -0.21 -2.80 -11.70
N SER A 33 -0.50 -3.66 -12.68
CA SER A 33 -1.77 -4.39 -12.75
C SER A 33 -1.56 -5.89 -12.57
N GLY A 34 -1.91 -6.39 -11.38
CA GLY A 34 -1.81 -7.82 -11.04
C GLY A 34 -2.92 -8.70 -11.66
N ILE A 35 -3.94 -8.11 -12.29
CA ILE A 35 -5.14 -8.84 -12.72
C ILE A 35 -4.86 -9.87 -13.83
N SER A 36 -3.75 -9.70 -14.56
CA SER A 36 -3.32 -10.56 -15.65
C SER A 36 -2.65 -11.87 -15.19
N LEU A 37 -2.49 -12.07 -13.88
CA LEU A 37 -1.83 -13.24 -13.28
C LEU A 37 -2.82 -14.15 -12.49
N PRO A 38 -3.86 -14.71 -13.12
CA PRO A 38 -4.93 -15.42 -12.41
C PRO A 38 -4.51 -16.71 -11.71
N ASN A 39 -3.41 -17.36 -12.14
CA ASN A 39 -2.90 -18.62 -11.58
C ASN A 39 -1.59 -18.44 -10.79
N ASN A 40 -1.28 -17.21 -10.35
CA ASN A 40 -0.09 -16.94 -9.57
C ASN A 40 -0.37 -17.26 -8.09
N ASN A 41 0.42 -18.14 -7.47
CA ASN A 41 0.29 -18.51 -6.06
C ASN A 41 1.00 -17.50 -5.14
N ASP A 42 0.78 -16.21 -5.40
CA ASP A 42 1.43 -15.10 -4.70
C ASP A 42 0.37 -14.31 -3.95
N VAL A 43 0.33 -14.46 -2.63
CA VAL A 43 -0.72 -13.81 -1.81
C VAL A 43 -0.63 -12.28 -1.86
N SER A 44 0.52 -11.69 -2.17
CA SER A 44 0.66 -10.22 -2.23
C SER A 44 -0.23 -9.57 -3.30
N ILE A 45 -0.66 -10.35 -4.31
CA ILE A 45 -1.53 -9.87 -5.39
C ILE A 45 -2.98 -9.63 -4.91
N THR A 46 -3.39 -10.26 -3.81
CA THR A 46 -4.77 -10.18 -3.32
C THR A 46 -5.10 -8.81 -2.74
N ARG A 47 -4.08 -8.00 -2.43
CA ARG A 47 -4.24 -6.58 -2.09
C ARG A 47 -4.81 -5.77 -3.26
N VAL A 48 -4.33 -6.02 -4.48
CA VAL A 48 -4.78 -5.32 -5.69
C VAL A 48 -6.08 -5.92 -6.25
N ALA A 49 -6.19 -7.25 -6.22
CA ALA A 49 -7.36 -7.96 -6.69
C ALA A 49 -7.72 -9.10 -5.72
N PRO A 50 -8.61 -8.85 -4.74
CA PRO A 50 -9.03 -9.87 -3.77
C PRO A 50 -9.63 -11.12 -4.42
N SER A 51 -10.21 -10.98 -5.62
CA SER A 51 -10.79 -12.07 -6.41
C SER A 51 -9.76 -13.09 -6.93
N LEU A 52 -8.47 -12.76 -6.93
CA LEU A 52 -7.40 -13.68 -7.33
C LEU A 52 -6.98 -14.65 -6.22
N LEU A 53 -7.50 -14.47 -5.00
CA LEU A 53 -7.23 -15.37 -3.89
C LEU A 53 -7.75 -16.78 -4.23
N ASN A 54 -6.84 -17.75 -4.20
CA ASN A 54 -7.13 -19.13 -4.62
C ASN A 54 -6.61 -20.16 -3.60
N GLU A 55 -7.10 -21.39 -3.69
CA GLU A 55 -6.72 -22.45 -2.74
C GLU A 55 -5.24 -22.85 -2.82
N GLY A 56 -4.58 -22.60 -3.95
CA GLY A 56 -3.14 -22.82 -4.13
C GLY A 56 -2.27 -21.88 -3.29
N MET A 57 -2.84 -20.81 -2.74
CA MET A 57 -2.18 -19.89 -1.82
C MET A 57 -2.29 -20.33 -0.35
N ASN A 58 -2.79 -21.53 -0.04
CA ASN A 58 -2.84 -22.01 1.34
C ASN A 58 -1.43 -22.07 1.97
N ASN A 59 -1.28 -21.47 3.15
CA ASN A 59 0.00 -21.29 3.87
C ASN A 59 1.06 -20.50 3.07
N ASN A 60 0.62 -19.71 2.08
CA ASN A 60 1.52 -18.84 1.35
C ASN A 60 1.83 -17.59 2.17
N PHE A 61 3.12 -17.26 2.25
CA PHE A 61 3.62 -16.13 3.00
C PHE A 61 4.52 -15.29 2.10
N VAL A 62 4.30 -13.97 2.09
CA VAL A 62 5.10 -13.01 1.34
C VAL A 62 5.47 -11.84 2.26
N PHE A 63 6.74 -11.47 2.20
CA PHE A 63 7.30 -10.30 2.87
C PHE A 63 7.97 -9.42 1.83
N GLY A 64 7.72 -8.13 1.90
CA GLY A 64 8.31 -7.13 1.03
C GLY A 64 8.87 -5.96 1.82
N PHE A 65 10.04 -5.48 1.40
CA PHE A 65 10.62 -4.23 1.84
C PHE A 65 11.01 -3.44 0.59
N SER A 66 10.61 -2.18 0.54
CA SER A 66 10.92 -1.28 -0.57
C SER A 66 11.42 0.04 -0.02
N ASP A 67 12.59 0.45 -0.51
CA ASP A 67 13.17 1.76 -0.27
C ASP A 67 12.74 2.67 -1.42
N TYR A 68 11.78 3.55 -1.15
CA TYR A 68 11.15 4.41 -2.14
C TYR A 68 11.81 5.79 -2.12
N PHE A 69 11.71 6.51 -3.24
CA PHE A 69 12.40 7.78 -3.44
C PHE A 69 12.08 8.79 -2.32
N SER A 70 13.09 9.58 -1.90
CA SER A 70 12.98 10.60 -0.84
C SER A 70 12.88 10.05 0.59
N ASP A 71 13.68 9.04 0.94
CA ASP A 71 13.78 8.44 2.28
C ASP A 71 12.49 7.76 2.79
N ILE A 72 11.59 7.42 1.88
CA ILE A 72 10.32 6.74 2.18
C ILE A 72 10.58 5.23 2.29
N ASN A 73 10.30 4.65 3.44
CA ASN A 73 10.47 3.22 3.68
C ASN A 73 9.11 2.52 3.69
N ILE A 74 8.97 1.45 2.90
CA ILE A 74 7.71 0.70 2.78
C ILE A 74 7.92 -0.75 3.16
N LEU A 75 7.12 -1.21 4.13
CA LEU A 75 7.09 -2.58 4.60
C LEU A 75 5.76 -3.22 4.20
N SER A 76 5.79 -4.46 3.72
CA SER A 76 4.58 -5.24 3.43
C SER A 76 4.67 -6.69 3.91
N PHE A 77 3.55 -7.18 4.40
CA PHE A 77 3.37 -8.55 4.88
C PHE A 77 2.05 -9.08 4.34
N SER A 78 2.08 -10.25 3.73
CA SER A 78 0.90 -10.91 3.18
C SER A 78 0.90 -12.39 3.53
N PHE A 79 -0.24 -12.89 4.00
CA PHE A 79 -0.38 -14.30 4.38
C PHE A 79 -1.76 -14.83 4.00
N ALA A 80 -1.81 -16.06 3.48
CA ALA A 80 -3.06 -16.74 3.14
C ALA A 80 -3.18 -18.11 3.80
N ARG A 81 -4.40 -18.48 4.21
CA ARG A 81 -4.70 -19.76 4.84
C ARG A 81 -6.07 -20.26 4.44
N LYS A 82 -6.17 -21.57 4.15
CA LYS A 82 -7.44 -22.24 3.91
C LYS A 82 -8.08 -22.63 5.24
N ILE A 83 -9.37 -22.37 5.36
CA ILE A 83 -10.21 -22.74 6.49
C ILE A 83 -11.35 -23.59 5.92
N ASP A 84 -11.43 -24.85 6.35
CA ASP A 84 -12.26 -25.89 5.72
C ASP A 84 -13.74 -25.50 5.51
N ASN A 85 -14.31 -24.67 6.39
CA ASN A 85 -15.72 -24.25 6.32
C ASN A 85 -15.95 -22.84 5.74
N LEU A 86 -14.90 -22.03 5.60
CA LEU A 86 -14.99 -20.62 5.16
C LEU A 86 -14.45 -20.42 3.75
N GLY A 87 -13.51 -21.26 3.30
CA GLY A 87 -12.77 -21.07 2.05
C GLY A 87 -11.33 -20.64 2.33
N ILE A 88 -10.72 -19.93 1.39
CA ILE A 88 -9.38 -19.36 1.56
C ILE A 88 -9.49 -17.93 2.10
N THR A 89 -8.72 -17.62 3.14
CA THR A 89 -8.59 -16.26 3.69
C THR A 89 -7.20 -15.70 3.43
N SER A 90 -7.09 -14.38 3.39
CA SER A 90 -5.80 -13.69 3.41
C SER A 90 -5.82 -12.45 4.29
N VAL A 91 -4.67 -12.14 4.85
CA VAL A 91 -4.37 -10.94 5.61
C VAL A 91 -3.21 -10.24 4.93
N ASN A 92 -3.32 -8.93 4.78
CA ASN A 92 -2.27 -8.07 4.24
C ASN A 92 -2.06 -6.90 5.20
N ILE A 93 -0.80 -6.58 5.48
CA ILE A 93 -0.38 -5.45 6.30
C ILE A 93 0.64 -4.66 5.47
N GLN A 94 0.50 -3.34 5.45
CA GLN A 94 1.46 -2.45 4.82
C GLN A 94 1.73 -1.28 5.77
N ALA A 95 2.99 -0.93 5.94
CA ALA A 95 3.41 0.25 6.69
C ALA A 95 4.27 1.12 5.76
N ILE A 96 4.03 2.41 5.78
CA ILE A 96 4.77 3.41 5.02
C ILE A 96 5.30 4.42 6.03
N ASP A 97 6.61 4.60 6.05
CA ASP A 97 7.30 5.63 6.80
C ASP A 97 7.78 6.68 5.79
N TYR A 98 7.34 7.93 5.94
CA TYR A 98 7.67 9.00 5.01
C TYR A 98 9.00 9.71 5.36
N GLY A 99 9.68 9.29 6.42
CA GLY A 99 10.93 9.92 6.86
C GLY A 99 10.70 11.25 7.58
N LEU A 100 11.68 12.13 7.49
CA LEU A 100 11.70 13.43 8.18
C LEU A 100 11.41 14.56 7.20
N PHE A 101 10.54 15.46 7.62
CA PHE A 101 10.18 16.68 6.91
C PHE A 101 10.64 17.90 7.69
N ASP A 102 11.22 18.87 6.99
CA ASP A 102 11.58 20.16 7.55
C ASP A 102 10.32 20.99 7.81
N TYR A 103 10.05 21.27 9.08
CA TYR A 103 9.01 22.21 9.48
C TYR A 103 9.51 23.63 9.24
N THR A 104 8.92 24.32 8.26
CA THR A 104 9.30 25.68 7.85
C THR A 104 8.18 26.68 8.10
N ASP A 105 8.54 27.91 8.49
CA ASP A 105 7.59 29.03 8.55
C ASP A 105 7.31 29.64 7.16
N ASP A 106 6.39 30.59 7.10
CA ASP A 106 6.02 31.29 5.84
C ASP A 106 7.19 32.06 5.20
N PHE A 107 8.28 32.29 5.96
CA PHE A 107 9.50 32.96 5.50
C PHE A 107 10.61 31.97 5.11
N GLY A 108 10.38 30.66 5.24
CA GLY A 108 11.33 29.60 4.93
C GLY A 108 12.37 29.31 6.01
N ASN A 109 12.18 29.79 7.24
CA ASN A 109 13.04 29.43 8.36
C ASN A 109 12.68 28.05 8.89
N ILE A 110 13.66 27.17 9.03
CA ILE A 110 13.49 25.82 9.60
C ILE A 110 13.28 25.96 11.11
N LEU A 111 12.10 25.56 11.57
CA LEU A 111 11.67 25.60 12.97
C LEU A 111 11.83 24.24 13.68
N GLY A 112 12.03 23.16 12.93
CA GLY A 112 12.22 21.81 13.44
C GLY A 112 12.00 20.74 12.37
N GLU A 113 11.88 19.49 12.80
CA GLU A 113 11.60 18.34 11.93
C GLU A 113 10.35 17.60 12.44
N PHE A 114 9.56 17.04 11.52
CA PHE A 114 8.46 16.14 11.86
C PHE A 114 8.47 14.91 10.95
N SER A 115 7.94 13.79 11.44
CA SER A 115 7.75 12.58 10.63
C SER A 115 6.27 12.23 10.46
N ALA A 116 5.97 11.42 9.45
CA ALA A 116 4.64 10.87 9.21
C ALA A 116 4.74 9.40 8.82
N SER A 117 3.71 8.61 9.15
CA SER A 117 3.62 7.21 8.75
C SER A 117 2.17 6.78 8.54
N ASP A 118 1.93 5.93 7.55
CA ASP A 118 0.62 5.31 7.27
C ASP A 118 0.68 3.80 7.46
N GLN A 119 -0.43 3.22 7.91
CA GLN A 119 -0.58 1.77 8.09
C GLN A 119 -1.89 1.28 7.48
N ILE A 120 -1.83 0.19 6.71
CA ILE A 120 -2.97 -0.42 6.05
C ILE A 120 -3.08 -1.86 6.49
N PHE A 121 -4.28 -2.23 6.93
CA PHE A 121 -4.65 -3.61 7.24
C PHE A 121 -5.78 -4.03 6.29
N SER A 122 -5.60 -5.15 5.60
CA SER A 122 -6.60 -5.67 4.67
C SER A 122 -6.85 -7.14 4.93
N PHE A 123 -8.13 -7.51 4.89
CA PHE A 123 -8.59 -8.88 5.03
C PHE A 123 -9.38 -9.27 3.78
N SER A 124 -9.22 -10.50 3.31
CA SER A 124 -9.98 -11.00 2.17
C SER A 124 -10.37 -12.46 2.37
N LEU A 125 -11.55 -12.81 1.87
CA LEU A 125 -12.10 -14.16 1.89
C LEU A 125 -12.54 -14.51 0.47
N ALA A 126 -12.15 -15.69 -0.01
CA ALA A 126 -12.66 -16.25 -1.24
C ALA A 126 -13.17 -17.67 -0.98
N LYS A 127 -14.35 -17.95 -1.51
CA LYS A 127 -15.01 -19.25 -1.43
C LYS A 127 -15.34 -19.71 -2.84
N LYS A 128 -14.90 -20.92 -3.19
CA LYS A 128 -15.27 -21.57 -4.45
C LYS A 128 -16.62 -22.26 -4.25
N ASN A 129 -17.62 -21.85 -5.03
CA ASN A 129 -18.93 -22.53 -5.11
C ASN A 129 -18.85 -23.77 -5.99
#